data_AF-A0A2G5QHC8-F1
#
_entry.id   AF-A0A2G5QHC8-F1
#
_cell.length_a   1.000
_cell.length_b   1.000
_cell.length_c   1.000
_cell.angle_alpha   90.00
_cell.angle_beta   90.00
_cell.angle_gamma   90.00
#
_symmetry.space_group_name_H-M   'P 1'
#
loop_
_entity.id
_entity.type
_entity.pdbx_description
1 polymer ?
#
loop_
_entity_poly.entity_id
_entity_poly.type
_entity_poly.pdbx_seq_one_letter_code
_entity_poly.pdbx_strand_id
1 'polypeptide(L)' 'MFKTTRAEALVTARRLLRGYASAPDPRRQIQQLYSALIHGEGWTASHEAEILAFGAWLQAHPSLGELKPRCEGLLTKIG' A
#
# COMPACT_ATOMS: atom_id res chain seq x y z
N MET A 1 -12.73 -17.97 -7.12
CA MET A 1 -12.08 -16.65 -6.96
C MET A 1 -11.21 -16.75 -5.72
N PHE A 2 -9.88 -16.85 -5.87
CA PHE A 2 -8.99 -16.85 -4.71
C PHE A 2 -8.95 -15.42 -4.16
N LYS A 3 -9.53 -15.24 -2.97
CA LYS A 3 -9.51 -13.97 -2.24
C LYS A 3 -8.09 -13.78 -1.68
N THR A 4 -7.47 -12.64 -1.96
CA THR A 4 -6.14 -12.30 -1.43
C THR A 4 -6.26 -12.11 0.08
N THR A 5 -5.56 -12.93 0.85
CA THR A 5 -5.53 -12.81 2.32
C THR A 5 -4.71 -11.59 2.75
N ARG A 6 -4.94 -11.09 3.98
CA ARG A 6 -4.11 -10.06 4.61
C ARG A 6 -2.61 -10.35 4.47
N ALA A 7 -2.19 -11.58 4.70
CA ALA A 7 -0.78 -11.97 4.62
C ALA A 7 -0.23 -11.83 3.18
N GLU A 8 -0.98 -12.30 2.18
CA GLU A 8 -0.60 -12.18 0.77
C GLU A 8 -0.57 -10.73 0.28
N ALA A 9 -1.53 -9.92 0.74
CA ALA A 9 -1.58 -8.49 0.46
C ALA A 9 -0.33 -7.77 1.03
N LEU A 10 0.06 -8.07 2.27
CA LEU A 10 1.27 -7.52 2.90
C LEU A 10 2.55 -7.95 2.17
N VAL A 11 2.65 -9.22 1.78
CA VAL A 11 3.80 -9.72 1.01
C VAL A 11 3.92 -9.00 -0.32
N THR A 12 2.80 -8.84 -1.03
CA THR A 12 2.74 -8.14 -2.32
C THR A 12 3.11 -6.67 -2.17
N ALA A 13 2.53 -5.99 -1.18
CA ALA A 13 2.83 -4.59 -0.89
C ALA A 13 4.31 -4.36 -0.55
N ARG A 14 4.90 -5.21 0.30
CA ARG A 14 6.35 -5.15 0.63
C ARG A 14 7.24 -5.42 -0.58
N ARG A 15 6.81 -6.28 -1.51
CA ARG A 15 7.54 -6.53 -2.77
C ARG A 15 7.52 -5.30 -3.66
N LEU A 16 6.35 -4.66 -3.83
CA LEU A 16 6.20 -3.46 -4.64
C LEU A 16 6.98 -2.29 -4.05
N LEU A 17 6.97 -2.11 -2.72
CA LEU A 17 7.73 -1.06 -2.07
C LEU A 17 9.25 -1.24 -2.24
N ARG A 18 9.76 -2.48 -2.19
CA ARG A 18 11.19 -2.76 -2.44
C ARG A 18 11.63 -2.39 -3.85
N GLY A 19 10.75 -2.58 -4.85
CA GLY A 19 11.04 -2.19 -6.23
C GLY A 19 10.86 -0.69 -6.52
N TYR A 20 10.34 0.11 -5.57
CA TYR A 20 9.95 1.50 -5.81
C TYR A 20 11.10 2.37 -6.35
N ALA A 21 12.32 2.18 -5.81
CA ALA A 21 13.48 2.99 -6.20
C ALA A 21 13.97 2.72 -7.63
N SER A 22 13.66 1.54 -8.17
CA SER A 22 14.04 1.12 -9.54
C SER A 22 12.86 1.16 -10.51
N ALA A 23 11.71 1.69 -10.07
CA ALA A 23 10.50 1.73 -10.86
C ALA A 23 10.58 2.83 -11.93
N PRO A 24 10.22 2.53 -13.19
CA PRO A 24 10.10 3.58 -14.22
C PRO A 24 8.97 4.57 -13.89
N ASP A 25 7.96 4.14 -13.14
CA ASP A 25 6.87 4.98 -12.63
C ASP A 25 6.61 4.68 -11.14
N PRO A 26 7.26 5.43 -10.23
CA PRO A 26 7.11 5.24 -8.79
C PRO A 26 5.67 5.46 -8.31
N ARG A 27 4.90 6.36 -8.93
CA ARG A 27 3.50 6.61 -8.54
C ARG A 27 2.63 5.41 -8.88
N ARG A 28 2.75 4.89 -10.10
CA ARG A 28 2.00 3.69 -10.51
C ARG A 28 2.33 2.50 -9.62
N GLN A 29 3.59 2.37 -9.21
CA GLN A 29 4.01 1.30 -8.29
C GLN A 29 3.32 1.41 -6.92
N ILE A 30 3.19 2.62 -6.36
CA ILE A 30 2.46 2.84 -5.11
C ILE A 30 0.95 2.65 -5.28
N GLN A 31 0.38 3.01 -6.43
CA GLN A 31 -1.02 2.71 -6.73
C GLN A 31 -1.29 1.21 -6.76
N GLN A 32 -0.38 0.42 -7.34
CA GLN A 32 -0.47 -1.05 -7.31
C GLN A 32 -0.33 -1.60 -5.89
N LEU A 33 0.53 -1.01 -5.06
CA LEU A 33 0.67 -1.36 -3.65
C LEU A 33 -0.65 -1.13 -2.91
N TYR A 34 -1.25 0.05 -3.07
CA TYR A 34 -2.55 0.36 -2.47
C TYR A 34 -3.65 -0.60 -2.95
N SER A 35 -3.70 -0.90 -4.25
CA SER A 35 -4.65 -1.86 -4.81
C SER A 35 -4.50 -3.25 -4.20
N ALA A 36 -3.27 -3.73 -3.97
CA ALA A 36 -3.05 -5.00 -3.28
C ALA A 36 -3.56 -5.00 -1.83
N LEU A 37 -3.46 -3.87 -1.12
CA LEU A 37 -3.94 -3.74 0.26
C LEU A 37 -5.47 -3.67 0.33
N ILE A 38 -6.12 -2.86 -0.51
CA ILE A 38 -7.58 -2.67 -0.48
C ILE A 38 -8.35 -3.92 -0.91
N HIS A 39 -7.75 -4.77 -1.75
CA HIS A 39 -8.33 -6.07 -2.14
C HIS A 39 -7.95 -7.22 -1.19
N GLY A 40 -7.11 -6.96 -0.19
CA GLY A 40 -6.81 -7.92 0.86
C GLY A 40 -8.00 -8.10 1.80
N GLU A 41 -8.24 -9.32 2.27
CA GLU A 41 -9.28 -9.63 3.25
C GLU A 41 -8.70 -9.98 4.63
N GLY A 42 -9.51 -9.83 5.68
CA GLY A 42 -9.11 -10.14 7.07
C GLY A 42 -8.40 -8.97 7.76
N TRP A 43 -8.64 -7.74 7.32
CA TRP A 43 -8.25 -6.53 8.02
C TRP A 43 -9.14 -6.32 9.26
N THR A 44 -8.58 -5.70 10.30
CA THR A 44 -9.39 -5.14 11.37
C THR A 44 -9.95 -3.79 10.91
N ALA A 45 -11.05 -3.32 11.52
CA ALA A 45 -11.61 -2.01 11.20
C ALA A 45 -10.57 -0.86 11.29
N SER A 46 -9.64 -0.96 12.25
CA SER A 46 -8.55 0.03 12.38
C SER A 46 -7.56 -0.04 11.20
N HIS A 47 -7.24 -1.23 10.69
CA HIS A 47 -6.36 -1.38 9.54
C HIS A 47 -7.04 -0.93 8.25
N GLU A 48 -8.33 -1.25 8.07
CA GLU A 48 -9.10 -0.76 6.93
C GLU A 48 -9.14 0.77 6.89
N ALA A 49 -9.35 1.42 8.04
CA ALA A 49 -9.34 2.88 8.15
C ALA A 49 -7.98 3.48 7.73
N GLU A 50 -6.86 2.88 8.15
CA GLU A 50 -5.51 3.33 7.74
C GLU A 50 -5.28 3.14 6.23
N ILE A 51 -5.74 2.02 5.65
CA ILE A 51 -5.65 1.76 4.21
C ILE A 51 -6.47 2.79 3.42
N LEU A 52 -7.72 3.05 3.83
CA LEU A 52 -8.59 4.04 3.18
C LEU A 52 -8.04 5.46 3.31
N ALA A 53 -7.54 5.83 4.49
CA ALA A 53 -6.89 7.13 4.70
C ALA A 53 -5.64 7.30 3.83
N PHE A 54 -4.87 6.23 3.63
CA PHE A 54 -3.75 6.23 2.69
C PHE A 54 -4.21 6.41 1.24
N GLY A 55 -5.30 5.75 0.83
CA GLY A 55 -5.92 5.95 -0.49
C GLY A 55 -6.35 7.40 -0.72
N ALA A 56 -7.02 8.02 0.24
CA ALA A 56 -7.41 9.43 0.19
C ALA A 56 -6.19 10.36 0.08
N TRP A 57 -5.14 10.08 0.85
CA TRP A 57 -3.89 10.82 0.77
C TRP A 57 -3.22 10.70 -0.60
N LEU A 58 -3.23 9.53 -1.25
CA LEU A 58 -2.70 9.37 -2.61
C LEU A 58 -3.43 10.22 -3.65
N GLN A 59 -4.74 10.41 -3.50
CA GLN A 59 -5.55 11.26 -4.38
C GLN A 59 -5.19 12.75 -4.24
N ALA A 60 -4.60 13.16 -3.12
CA ALA A 60 -4.08 14.52 -2.93
C ALA A 60 -2.74 14.77 -3.68
N HIS A 61 -2.30 13.82 -4.51
CA HIS A 61 -1.08 13.90 -5.32
C HIS A 61 0.19 14.32 -4.53
N PRO A 62 0.54 13.59 -3.46
CA PRO A 62 1.69 13.90 -2.63
C PRO A 62 2.99 13.84 -3.42
N SER A 63 4.05 14.46 -2.91
CA SER A 63 5.35 14.48 -3.57
C SER A 63 6.01 13.10 -3.59
N LEU A 64 6.89 12.85 -4.57
CA LEU A 64 7.58 11.56 -4.70
C LEU A 64 8.47 11.23 -3.49
N GLY A 65 8.98 12.26 -2.80
CA GLY A 65 9.78 12.09 -1.59
C GLY A 65 8.98 11.58 -0.39
N GLU A 66 7.67 11.84 -0.36
CA GLU A 66 6.78 11.44 0.74
C GLU A 66 6.18 10.04 0.52
N LEU A 67 6.11 9.56 -0.73
CA LEU A 67 5.49 8.28 -1.08
C LEU A 67 6.12 7.10 -0.32
N LYS A 68 7.44 6.95 -0.42
CA LYS A 68 8.16 5.84 0.22
C LYS A 68 8.02 5.83 1.75
N PRO A 69 8.35 6.90 2.49
CA PRO A 69 8.24 6.88 3.95
C PRO A 69 6.80 6.70 4.42
N ARG A 70 5.80 7.22 3.68
CA ARG A 70 4.39 7.01 4.02
C ARG A 70 3.98 5.55 3.84
N CYS A 71 4.44 4.88 2.78
CA CYS A 71 4.20 3.45 2.57
C CYS A 71 4.86 2.58 3.64
N GLU A 72 6.11 2.88 4.00
CA GLU A 72 6.82 2.19 5.07
C GLU A 72 6.06 2.31 6.40
N GLY A 73 5.66 3.54 6.76
CA GLY A 73 4.87 3.79 7.96
C GLY A 73 3.52 3.06 7.97
N LEU A 74 2.81 3.03 6.83
CA LEU A 74 1.57 2.27 6.70
C LEU A 74 1.81 0.77 6.95
N LEU A 75 2.78 0.17 6.27
CA LEU A 75 3.07 -1.26 6.36
C LEU A 75 3.56 -1.69 7.75
N THR A 76 4.22 -0.80 8.49
CA THR A 76 4.57 -1.03 9.90
C THR A 76 3.34 -1.01 10.81
N LYS A 77 2.34 -0.18 10.51
CA LYS A 77 1.10 -0.11 11.32
C LYS A 77 0.19 -1.31 11.11
N ILE A 78 0.03 -1.77 9.86
CA ILE A 78 -0.98 -2.79 9.50
C ILE A 78 -0.41 -4.20 9.35
N GLY A 79 0.93 -4.34 9.37
CA GLY A 79 1.65 -5.60 9.20
C GLY A 79 1.91 -6.30 10.51
#